data_AF-A0A0F9QAJ3-F1
#
_entry.id   AF-A0A0F9QAJ3-F1
#
_cell.length_a   1.000
_cell.length_b   1.000
_cell.length_c   1.000
_cell.angle_alpha   90.00
_cell.angle_beta   90.00
_cell.angle_gamma   90.00
#
_symmetry.space_group_name_H-M   'P 1'
#
loop_
_entity.id
_entity.type
_entity.pdbx_description
1 polymer ?
#
loop_
_entity_poly.entity_id
_entity_poly.type
_entity_poly.pdbx_seq_one_letter_code
_entity_poly.pdbx_strand_id
1 'polypeptide(L)'
;MLKKASVLLGLLTLTGCEEPLTLAQVCKETPGFCSDLNKDSHCKDERSDVIIKRYIEYKDPTDENKYQLLKDFESYNQCITVAAKIEHIKLKAKKTSRIDGQLTSIKEMTRLYQDTQNTNHPGLLYYQWSRNNNQSALTKLLAIENDKSVTQSAEMQFFLASYYIKFDDEKTIDLLYKTLELNKKDNVPNPEVYTSLISLFYKHDKFKHAYIFSKVAQMSGIENIDVFEIEQQLITNGKSLDSLDVLAEQTFQQIMAGDFVSPREF
;
A
#
# COMPACT_ATOMS: atom_id res chain seq x y z
N MET A 1 10.06 73.07 6.66
CA MET A 1 8.93 72.12 6.88
C MET A 1 8.70 71.36 5.58
N LEU A 2 9.14 70.11 5.45
CA LEU A 2 8.74 69.24 4.34
C LEU A 2 8.53 67.83 4.93
N LYS A 3 7.27 67.36 4.88
CA LYS A 3 6.80 66.12 5.49
C LYS A 3 7.27 64.91 4.68
N LYS A 4 7.85 63.91 5.35
CA LYS A 4 8.10 62.57 4.80
C LYS A 4 6.76 61.83 4.73
N ALA A 5 6.38 61.35 3.55
CA ALA A 5 5.27 60.42 3.37
C ALA A 5 5.87 59.03 3.07
N SER A 6 5.90 58.16 4.07
CA SER A 6 6.16 56.72 3.88
C SER A 6 4.85 56.05 3.45
N VAL A 7 4.82 55.52 2.23
CA VAL A 7 3.76 54.61 1.77
C VAL A 7 4.26 53.19 2.00
N LEU A 8 3.74 52.52 3.04
CA LEU A 8 3.85 51.06 3.18
C LEU A 8 2.81 50.43 2.24
N LEU A 9 3.27 49.76 1.19
CA LEU A 9 2.45 48.95 0.31
C LEU A 9 2.42 47.52 0.89
N GLY A 10 1.34 47.17 1.57
CA GLY A 10 1.12 45.81 2.08
C GLY A 10 0.74 44.87 0.94
N LEU A 11 1.58 43.87 0.66
CA LEU A 11 1.22 42.72 -0.16
C LEU A 11 0.22 41.85 0.62
N LEU A 12 -1.04 41.88 0.25
CA LEU A 12 -2.04 40.88 0.61
C LEU A 12 -1.83 39.66 -0.30
N THR A 13 -1.18 38.62 0.22
CA THR A 13 -1.19 37.29 -0.42
C THR A 13 -2.58 36.70 -0.24
N LEU A 14 -3.37 36.68 -1.32
CA LEU A 14 -4.61 35.93 -1.40
C LEU A 14 -4.28 34.43 -1.33
N THR A 15 -4.47 33.82 -0.17
CA THR A 15 -4.58 32.36 -0.08
C THR A 15 -5.96 31.97 -0.61
N GLY A 16 -6.02 31.50 -1.86
CA GLY A 16 -7.25 30.90 -2.37
C GLY A 16 -7.52 29.60 -1.65
N CYS A 17 -8.64 29.52 -0.91
CA CYS A 17 -9.21 28.24 -0.51
C CYS A 17 -9.78 27.59 -1.77
N GLU A 18 -9.05 26.66 -2.36
CA GLU A 18 -9.59 25.80 -3.41
C GLU A 18 -10.61 24.85 -2.77
N GLU A 19 -11.84 24.81 -3.30
CA GLU A 19 -12.85 23.86 -2.81
C GLU A 19 -12.38 22.43 -3.09
N PRO A 20 -12.60 21.48 -2.15
CA PRO A 20 -12.20 20.09 -2.36
C PRO A 20 -12.94 19.49 -3.55
N LEU A 21 -12.21 18.79 -4.42
CA LEU A 21 -12.76 18.11 -5.60
C LEU A 21 -13.81 17.07 -5.17
N THR A 22 -15.02 17.17 -5.72
CA THR A 22 -16.14 16.27 -5.42
C THR A 22 -16.50 15.36 -6.59
N LEU A 23 -17.08 14.19 -6.29
CA LEU A 23 -17.59 13.28 -7.32
C LEU A 23 -18.61 13.94 -8.24
N ALA A 24 -19.46 14.82 -7.70
CA ALA A 24 -20.47 15.52 -8.49
C ALA A 24 -19.83 16.45 -9.53
N GLN A 25 -18.76 17.15 -9.16
CA GLN A 25 -17.98 17.97 -10.09
C GLN A 25 -17.32 17.10 -11.17
N VAL A 26 -16.62 16.03 -10.77
CA VAL A 26 -15.95 15.12 -11.71
C VAL A 26 -16.94 14.47 -12.68
N CYS A 27 -18.06 13.92 -12.21
CA CYS A 27 -19.04 13.29 -13.09
C CYS A 27 -19.79 14.29 -13.98
N LYS A 28 -19.83 15.57 -13.61
CA LYS A 28 -20.40 16.64 -14.46
C LYS A 28 -19.44 17.02 -15.58
N GLU A 29 -18.16 17.17 -15.27
CA GLU A 29 -17.13 17.58 -16.26
C GLU A 29 -16.69 16.43 -17.16
N THR A 30 -16.53 15.25 -16.58
CA THR A 30 -16.06 14.03 -17.26
C THR A 30 -17.03 12.87 -16.99
N PRO A 31 -18.25 12.87 -17.57
CA PRO A 31 -19.27 11.84 -17.30
C PRO A 31 -18.79 10.42 -17.58
N GLY A 32 -17.89 10.27 -18.57
CA GLY A 32 -17.26 9.01 -18.93
C GLY A 32 -16.60 8.32 -17.75
N PHE A 33 -15.94 9.07 -16.85
CA PHE A 33 -15.21 8.51 -15.71
C PHE A 33 -16.10 7.80 -14.69
N CYS A 34 -17.39 8.13 -14.67
CA CYS A 34 -18.35 7.58 -13.73
C CYS A 34 -19.27 6.54 -14.35
N SER A 35 -19.50 6.64 -15.66
CA SER A 35 -20.52 5.87 -16.39
C SER A 35 -20.06 4.47 -16.82
N ASP A 36 -18.74 4.27 -16.92
CA ASP A 36 -18.11 3.01 -17.34
C ASP A 36 -17.74 2.09 -16.15
N LEU A 37 -18.13 2.48 -14.93
CA LEU A 37 -17.99 1.71 -13.70
C LEU A 37 -19.36 1.18 -13.22
N ASN A 38 -19.35 0.27 -12.24
CA ASN A 38 -20.57 -0.27 -11.66
C ASN A 38 -21.45 0.82 -11.02
N LYS A 39 -22.77 0.64 -11.03
CA LYS A 39 -23.74 1.65 -10.55
C LYS A 39 -24.36 1.36 -9.19
N ASP A 40 -24.15 0.16 -8.66
CA ASP A 40 -24.70 -0.23 -7.37
C ASP A 40 -23.76 0.10 -6.20
N SER A 41 -24.20 -0.22 -4.99
CA SER A 41 -23.49 0.13 -3.76
C SER A 41 -22.27 -0.75 -3.46
N HIS A 42 -21.99 -1.77 -4.27
CA HIS A 42 -20.78 -2.57 -4.07
C HIS A 42 -19.56 -1.79 -4.52
N CYS A 43 -18.48 -1.88 -3.74
CA CYS A 43 -17.22 -1.20 -4.02
C CYS A 43 -17.37 0.31 -4.19
N LYS A 44 -18.31 0.92 -3.44
CA LYS A 44 -18.67 2.34 -3.61
C LYS A 44 -17.50 3.27 -3.30
N ASP A 45 -16.66 2.89 -2.35
CA ASP A 45 -15.56 3.71 -1.84
C ASP A 45 -14.40 3.63 -2.84
N GLU A 46 -14.02 2.42 -3.24
CA GLU A 46 -13.01 2.17 -4.29
C GLU A 46 -13.41 2.78 -5.64
N ARG A 47 -14.71 2.70 -5.99
CA ARG A 47 -15.24 3.36 -7.19
C ARG A 47 -15.08 4.87 -7.10
N SER A 48 -15.36 5.45 -5.94
CA SER A 48 -15.25 6.89 -5.72
C SER A 48 -13.80 7.34 -5.83
N ASP A 49 -12.88 6.58 -5.23
CA ASP A 49 -11.45 6.78 -5.35
C ASP A 49 -11.00 6.77 -6.81
N VAL A 50 -11.29 5.70 -7.56
CA VAL A 50 -10.98 5.63 -8.99
C VAL A 50 -11.50 6.84 -9.77
N ILE A 51 -12.74 7.27 -9.55
CA ILE A 51 -13.31 8.43 -10.25
C ILE A 51 -12.49 9.71 -9.99
N ILE A 52 -12.16 9.97 -8.72
CA ILE A 52 -11.39 11.14 -8.33
C ILE A 52 -9.96 11.07 -8.91
N LYS A 53 -9.27 9.94 -8.74
CA LYS A 53 -7.89 9.78 -9.22
C LYS A 53 -7.78 9.79 -10.75
N ARG A 54 -8.80 9.32 -11.49
CA ARG A 54 -8.88 9.49 -12.95
C ARG A 54 -8.88 10.96 -13.35
N TYR A 55 -9.63 11.79 -12.63
CA TYR A 55 -9.67 13.23 -12.90
C TYR A 55 -8.34 13.90 -12.59
N ILE A 56 -7.69 13.53 -11.48
CA ILE A 56 -6.37 14.04 -11.11
C ILE A 56 -5.33 13.70 -12.19
N GLU A 57 -5.25 12.43 -12.61
CA GLU A 57 -4.32 12.00 -13.68
C GLU A 57 -4.65 12.67 -15.03
N TYR A 58 -5.93 12.84 -15.35
CA TYR A 58 -6.36 13.53 -16.57
C TYR A 58 -5.90 15.00 -16.61
N LYS A 59 -5.91 15.68 -15.46
CA LYS A 59 -5.44 17.09 -15.37
C LYS A 59 -3.93 17.19 -15.34
N ASP A 60 -3.26 16.24 -14.71
CA ASP A 60 -1.81 16.23 -14.56
C ASP A 60 -1.26 14.79 -14.62
N PRO A 61 -0.86 14.28 -15.80
CA PRO A 61 -0.51 12.88 -16.01
C PRO A 61 0.94 12.57 -15.59
N THR A 62 1.34 12.99 -14.39
CA THR A 62 2.65 12.65 -13.80
C THR A 62 2.74 11.16 -13.49
N ASP A 63 3.96 10.65 -13.38
CA ASP A 63 4.19 9.26 -12.97
C ASP A 63 3.62 8.97 -11.57
N GLU A 64 3.64 9.95 -10.66
CA GLU A 64 2.99 9.83 -9.34
C GLU A 64 1.47 9.68 -9.47
N ASN A 65 0.82 10.54 -10.25
CA ASN A 65 -0.64 10.46 -10.42
C ASN A 65 -1.07 9.17 -11.13
N LYS A 66 -0.27 8.69 -12.10
CA LYS A 66 -0.48 7.37 -12.73
C LYS A 66 -0.28 6.23 -11.74
N TYR A 67 0.71 6.33 -10.85
CA TYR A 67 0.96 5.33 -9.81
C TYR A 67 -0.21 5.23 -8.83
N GLN A 68 -0.70 6.36 -8.32
CA GLN A 68 -1.87 6.38 -7.43
C GLN A 68 -3.12 5.86 -8.13
N LEU A 69 -3.36 6.27 -9.39
CA LEU A 69 -4.48 5.77 -10.17
C LEU A 69 -4.41 4.24 -10.41
N LEU A 70 -3.22 3.71 -10.66
CA LEU A 70 -3.01 2.28 -10.83
C LEU A 70 -3.38 1.49 -9.56
N LYS A 71 -2.97 1.98 -8.39
CA LYS A 71 -3.30 1.37 -7.09
C LYS A 71 -4.80 1.37 -6.81
N ASP A 72 -5.47 2.48 -7.12
CA ASP A 72 -6.93 2.60 -6.96
C ASP A 72 -7.67 1.63 -7.89
N PHE A 73 -7.20 1.49 -9.14
CA PHE A 73 -7.79 0.51 -10.06
C PHE A 73 -7.54 -0.94 -9.64
N GLU A 74 -6.37 -1.28 -9.09
CA GLU A 74 -6.13 -2.62 -8.52
C GLU A 74 -7.10 -2.90 -7.36
N SER A 75 -7.26 -1.94 -6.44
CA SER A 75 -8.15 -2.06 -5.28
C SER A 75 -9.61 -2.22 -5.72
N TYR A 76 -10.06 -1.39 -6.67
CA TYR A 76 -11.39 -1.49 -7.25
C TYR A 76 -11.59 -2.83 -7.99
N ASN A 77 -10.61 -3.27 -8.79
CA ASN A 77 -10.69 -4.54 -9.51
C ASN A 77 -10.78 -5.74 -8.54
N GLN A 78 -10.03 -5.72 -7.44
CA GLN A 78 -10.11 -6.74 -6.41
C GLN A 78 -11.51 -6.81 -5.79
N CYS A 79 -12.06 -5.66 -5.37
CA CYS A 79 -13.41 -5.62 -4.80
C CYS A 79 -14.47 -6.08 -5.80
N ILE A 80 -14.47 -5.53 -7.02
CA ILE A 80 -15.52 -5.77 -8.00
C ILE A 80 -15.48 -7.21 -8.54
N THR A 81 -14.30 -7.84 -8.61
CA THR A 81 -14.15 -9.25 -9.00
C THR A 81 -14.88 -10.18 -8.04
N VAL A 82 -14.80 -9.91 -6.73
CA VAL A 82 -15.56 -10.68 -5.73
C VAL A 82 -17.05 -10.38 -5.85
N ALA A 83 -17.42 -9.10 -5.94
CA ALA A 83 -18.81 -8.67 -6.03
C ALA A 83 -19.54 -9.17 -7.31
N ALA A 84 -18.82 -9.34 -8.43
CA ALA A 84 -19.37 -9.85 -9.69
C ALA A 84 -19.79 -11.33 -9.63
N LYS A 85 -19.30 -12.09 -8.64
CA LYS A 85 -19.72 -13.49 -8.40
C LYS A 85 -21.12 -13.60 -7.80
N ILE A 86 -21.68 -12.51 -7.27
CA ILE A 86 -23.01 -12.49 -6.66
C ILE A 86 -24.08 -12.45 -7.76
N GLU A 87 -24.93 -13.47 -7.81
CA GLU A 87 -26.04 -13.53 -8.75
C GLU A 87 -27.36 -13.06 -8.13
N HIS A 88 -27.98 -12.05 -8.73
CA HIS A 88 -29.34 -11.66 -8.40
C HIS A 88 -30.35 -12.38 -9.30
N ILE A 89 -31.29 -13.11 -8.69
CA ILE A 89 -32.36 -13.85 -9.42
C ILE A 89 -33.22 -12.89 -10.27
N LYS A 90 -33.52 -11.69 -9.77
CA LYS A 90 -34.40 -10.70 -10.43
C LYS A 90 -33.65 -9.56 -11.15
N LEU A 91 -32.44 -9.22 -10.70
CA LEU A 91 -31.71 -8.01 -11.13
C LEU A 91 -30.41 -8.36 -11.85
N LYS A 92 -30.50 -9.18 -12.91
CA LYS A 92 -29.35 -9.65 -13.69
C LYS A 92 -28.47 -8.50 -14.24
N ALA A 93 -29.07 -7.35 -14.55
CA ALA A 93 -28.35 -6.16 -15.03
C ALA A 93 -27.30 -5.62 -14.05
N LYS A 94 -27.46 -5.86 -12.74
CA LYS A 94 -26.44 -5.48 -11.74
C LYS A 94 -25.16 -6.29 -11.91
N LYS A 95 -25.28 -7.59 -12.18
CA LYS A 95 -24.13 -8.46 -12.47
C LYS A 95 -23.39 -7.97 -13.72
N THR A 96 -24.12 -7.66 -14.80
CA THR A 96 -23.54 -7.08 -16.02
C THR A 96 -22.78 -5.80 -15.73
N SER A 97 -23.38 -4.85 -15.00
CA SER A 97 -22.71 -3.59 -14.66
C SER A 97 -21.44 -3.77 -13.83
N ARG A 98 -21.37 -4.79 -12.96
CA ARG A 98 -20.14 -5.12 -12.21
C ARG A 98 -19.06 -5.73 -13.12
N ILE A 99 -19.44 -6.58 -14.06
CA ILE A 99 -18.53 -7.12 -15.08
C ILE A 99 -17.99 -5.99 -15.96
N ASP A 100 -18.84 -5.05 -16.38
CA ASP A 100 -18.41 -3.90 -17.18
C ASP A 100 -17.38 -3.05 -16.41
N GLY A 101 -17.64 -2.76 -15.13
CA GLY A 101 -16.69 -2.06 -14.27
C GLY A 101 -15.36 -2.82 -14.13
N GLN A 102 -15.41 -4.15 -13.97
CA GLN A 102 -14.21 -4.99 -13.94
C GLN A 102 -13.42 -4.86 -15.25
N LEU A 103 -14.07 -4.98 -16.41
CA LEU A 103 -13.43 -4.86 -17.72
C LEU A 103 -12.80 -3.47 -17.92
N THR A 104 -13.49 -2.40 -17.49
CA THR A 104 -12.95 -1.03 -17.47
C THR A 104 -11.68 -0.95 -16.65
N SER A 105 -11.66 -1.51 -15.44
CA SER A 105 -10.47 -1.49 -14.58
C SER A 105 -9.28 -2.21 -15.22
N ILE A 106 -9.48 -3.38 -15.82
CA ILE A 106 -8.43 -4.14 -16.51
C ILE A 106 -7.89 -3.35 -17.70
N LYS A 107 -8.77 -2.71 -18.47
CA LYS A 107 -8.39 -1.88 -19.61
C LYS A 107 -7.55 -0.69 -19.18
N GLU A 108 -7.96 0.04 -18.14
CA GLU A 108 -7.23 1.22 -17.67
C GLU A 108 -5.90 0.86 -17.01
N MET A 109 -5.83 -0.24 -16.23
CA MET A 109 -4.53 -0.75 -15.74
C MET A 109 -3.59 -1.09 -16.91
N THR A 110 -4.12 -1.72 -17.98
CA THR A 110 -3.33 -2.02 -19.18
C THR A 110 -2.82 -0.75 -19.87
N ARG A 111 -3.65 0.30 -19.97
CA ARG A 111 -3.23 1.61 -20.47
C ARG A 111 -2.10 2.18 -19.61
N LEU A 112 -2.25 2.19 -18.28
CA LEU A 112 -1.24 2.72 -17.36
C LEU A 112 0.09 1.94 -17.48
N TYR A 113 0.05 0.62 -17.68
CA TYR A 113 1.25 -0.16 -17.96
C TYR A 113 1.92 0.22 -19.29
N GLN A 114 1.17 0.57 -20.32
CA GLN A 114 1.74 1.05 -21.58
C GLN A 114 2.35 2.44 -21.41
N ASP A 115 1.66 3.34 -20.72
CA ASP A 115 2.06 4.74 -20.53
C ASP A 115 3.29 4.90 -19.61
N THR A 116 3.63 3.87 -18.84
CA THR A 116 4.70 3.91 -17.82
C THR A 116 5.88 3.00 -18.13
N GLN A 117 6.00 2.45 -19.35
CA GLN A 117 7.11 1.56 -19.72
C GLN A 117 8.50 2.18 -19.51
N ASN A 118 8.61 3.51 -19.64
CA ASN A 118 9.86 4.26 -19.51
C ASN A 118 9.98 5.05 -18.20
N THR A 119 9.11 4.79 -17.22
CA THR A 119 9.12 5.45 -15.91
C THR A 119 10.45 5.30 -15.17
N ASN A 120 10.71 6.24 -14.26
CA ASN A 120 11.73 6.12 -13.22
C ASN A 120 11.11 6.12 -11.81
N HIS A 121 9.79 6.14 -11.70
CA HIS A 121 9.09 6.11 -10.42
C HIS A 121 9.24 4.71 -9.79
N PRO A 122 9.75 4.58 -8.56
CA PRO A 122 10.11 3.27 -7.99
C PRO A 122 8.90 2.33 -7.89
N GLY A 123 7.73 2.86 -7.54
CA GLY A 123 6.50 2.07 -7.50
C GLY A 123 6.09 1.56 -8.88
N LEU A 124 6.18 2.39 -9.93
CA LEU A 124 5.82 1.94 -11.28
C LEU A 124 6.85 0.97 -11.85
N LEU A 125 8.13 1.14 -11.52
CA LEU A 125 9.18 0.17 -11.85
C LEU A 125 8.88 -1.21 -11.25
N TYR A 126 8.47 -1.25 -9.98
CA TYR A 126 8.04 -2.49 -9.34
C TYR A 126 6.83 -3.13 -10.03
N TYR A 127 5.82 -2.34 -10.39
CA TYR A 127 4.63 -2.84 -11.08
C TYR A 127 4.97 -3.41 -12.47
N GLN A 128 5.81 -2.71 -13.23
CA GLN A 128 6.27 -3.18 -14.54
C GLN A 128 7.00 -4.52 -14.44
N TRP A 129 7.84 -4.69 -13.42
CA TRP A 129 8.50 -5.96 -13.19
C TRP A 129 7.52 -7.05 -12.73
N SER A 130 6.75 -6.80 -11.67
CA SER A 130 5.93 -7.82 -11.01
C SER A 130 4.69 -8.25 -11.80
N ARG A 131 4.13 -7.37 -12.64
CA ARG A 131 2.92 -7.64 -13.44
C ARG A 131 3.22 -7.97 -14.90
N ASN A 132 4.25 -7.33 -15.48
CA ASN A 132 4.56 -7.43 -16.91
C ASN A 132 5.89 -8.16 -17.18
N ASN A 133 6.55 -8.70 -16.15
CA ASN A 133 7.84 -9.39 -16.25
C ASN A 133 8.94 -8.51 -16.90
N ASN A 134 8.88 -7.19 -16.74
CA ASN A 134 9.84 -6.27 -17.31
C ASN A 134 11.14 -6.25 -16.48
N GLN A 135 12.15 -7.00 -16.94
CA GLN A 135 13.44 -7.10 -16.25
C GLN A 135 14.23 -5.79 -16.27
N SER A 136 14.07 -4.95 -17.31
CA SER A 136 14.71 -3.64 -17.33
C SER A 136 14.18 -2.72 -16.23
N ALA A 137 12.87 -2.79 -15.95
CA ALA A 137 12.27 -2.05 -14.85
C ALA A 137 12.82 -2.50 -13.48
N LEU A 138 13.00 -3.81 -13.28
CA LEU A 138 13.67 -4.33 -12.09
C LEU A 138 15.10 -3.80 -11.98
N THR A 139 15.90 -3.88 -13.04
CA THR A 139 17.28 -3.36 -13.03
C THR A 139 17.32 -1.88 -12.63
N LYS A 140 16.40 -1.06 -13.15
CA LYS A 140 16.28 0.35 -12.76
C LYS A 140 15.91 0.51 -11.29
N LEU A 141 14.95 -0.26 -10.78
CA LEU A 141 14.54 -0.21 -9.37
C LEU A 141 15.71 -0.54 -8.44
N LEU A 142 16.45 -1.60 -8.73
CA LEU A 142 17.62 -2.02 -7.95
C LEU A 142 18.74 -0.97 -8.00
N ALA A 143 18.92 -0.29 -9.15
CA ALA A 143 19.92 0.77 -9.27
C ALA A 143 19.62 1.99 -8.37
N ILE A 144 18.36 2.18 -7.98
CA ILE A 144 17.93 3.27 -7.08
C ILE A 144 17.54 2.78 -5.68
N GLU A 145 17.88 1.55 -5.31
CA GLU A 145 17.42 0.96 -4.03
C GLU A 145 17.88 1.76 -2.78
N ASN A 146 19.00 2.47 -2.90
CA ASN A 146 19.57 3.31 -1.85
C ASN A 146 19.15 4.79 -1.95
N ASP A 147 18.33 5.14 -2.94
CA ASP A 147 17.81 6.51 -3.08
C ASP A 147 16.76 6.81 -2.00
N LYS A 148 16.56 8.09 -1.67
CA LYS A 148 15.56 8.52 -0.68
C LYS A 148 14.13 8.16 -1.10
N SER A 149 13.82 8.15 -2.40
CA SER A 149 12.51 7.75 -2.91
C SER A 149 12.16 6.29 -2.61
N VAL A 150 13.17 5.44 -2.36
CA VAL A 150 13.00 4.03 -1.99
C VAL A 150 13.20 3.81 -0.49
N THR A 151 14.29 4.33 0.08
CA THR A 151 14.67 4.10 1.49
C THR A 151 13.74 4.75 2.51
N GLN A 152 12.99 5.78 2.12
CA GLN A 152 12.03 6.47 3.01
C GLN A 152 10.57 6.06 2.75
N SER A 153 10.32 5.08 1.89
CA SER A 153 8.98 4.58 1.59
C SER A 153 8.80 3.17 2.11
N ALA A 154 7.93 2.99 3.11
CA ALA A 154 7.58 1.67 3.65
C ALA A 154 7.14 0.71 2.53
N GLU A 155 6.34 1.21 1.58
CA GLU A 155 5.87 0.43 0.44
C GLU A 155 7.02 -0.02 -0.47
N MET A 156 7.99 0.85 -0.75
CA MET A 156 9.13 0.48 -1.59
C MET A 156 10.07 -0.51 -0.88
N GLN A 157 10.25 -0.38 0.43
CA GLN A 157 11.00 -1.37 1.23
C GLN A 157 10.33 -2.75 1.15
N PHE A 158 9.00 -2.81 1.31
CA PHE A 158 8.23 -4.04 1.14
C PHE A 158 8.34 -4.63 -0.27
N PHE A 159 8.29 -3.78 -1.30
CA PHE A 159 8.48 -4.22 -2.69
C PHE A 159 9.85 -4.85 -2.93
N LEU A 160 10.92 -4.26 -2.40
CA LEU A 160 12.25 -4.87 -2.45
C LEU A 160 12.29 -6.18 -1.66
N ALA A 161 11.63 -6.27 -0.50
CA ALA A 161 11.58 -7.50 0.28
C ALA A 161 10.97 -8.66 -0.54
N SER A 162 9.90 -8.40 -1.29
CA SER A 162 9.26 -9.39 -2.16
C SER A 162 10.18 -9.91 -3.28
N TYR A 163 11.20 -9.13 -3.66
CA TYR A 163 12.22 -9.56 -4.61
C TYR A 163 13.30 -10.41 -3.93
N TYR A 164 13.86 -9.90 -2.82
CA TYR A 164 14.98 -10.54 -2.12
C TYR A 164 14.59 -11.83 -1.39
N ILE A 165 13.32 -12.01 -1.01
CA ILE A 165 12.84 -13.20 -0.28
C ILE A 165 13.12 -14.52 -1.00
N LYS A 166 13.38 -14.47 -2.31
CA LYS A 166 13.69 -15.63 -3.14
C LYS A 166 15.11 -16.16 -2.95
N PHE A 167 16.05 -15.36 -2.44
CA PHE A 167 17.46 -15.73 -2.43
C PHE A 167 18.33 -15.07 -1.34
N ASP A 168 17.82 -14.08 -0.61
CA ASP A 168 18.57 -13.35 0.43
C ASP A 168 17.66 -13.07 1.63
N ASP A 169 17.64 -14.00 2.58
CA ASP A 169 16.76 -13.92 3.76
C ASP A 169 17.14 -12.76 4.70
N GLU A 170 18.44 -12.52 4.91
CA GLU A 170 18.92 -11.45 5.80
C GLU A 170 18.49 -10.08 5.28
N LYS A 171 18.76 -9.79 4.00
CA LYS A 171 18.32 -8.54 3.37
C LYS A 171 16.79 -8.42 3.37
N THR A 172 16.08 -9.52 3.21
CA THR A 172 14.61 -9.53 3.28
C THR A 172 14.11 -9.11 4.65
N ILE A 173 14.70 -9.65 5.73
CA ILE A 173 14.32 -9.31 7.10
C ILE A 173 14.59 -7.84 7.38
N ASP A 174 15.76 -7.32 6.97
CA ASP A 174 16.09 -5.90 7.12
C ASP A 174 15.07 -4.99 6.41
N LEU A 175 14.65 -5.35 5.20
CA LEU A 175 13.65 -4.59 4.43
C LEU A 175 12.25 -4.67 5.06
N LEU A 176 11.86 -5.84 5.59
CA LEU A 176 10.58 -6.01 6.29
C LEU A 176 10.56 -5.24 7.62
N TYR A 177 11.66 -5.26 8.37
CA TYR A 177 11.82 -4.41 9.54
C TYR A 177 11.78 -2.93 9.19
N LYS A 178 12.48 -2.51 8.12
CA LYS A 178 12.41 -1.11 7.66
C LYS A 178 11.00 -0.70 7.27
N THR A 179 10.22 -1.60 6.69
CA THR A 179 8.80 -1.38 6.39
C THR A 179 8.01 -1.05 7.67
N LEU A 180 8.25 -1.77 8.78
CA LEU A 180 7.59 -1.51 10.06
C LEU A 180 8.11 -0.23 10.75
N GLU A 181 9.40 0.07 10.66
CA GLU A 181 9.99 1.31 11.20
C GLU A 181 9.46 2.57 10.49
N LEU A 182 9.14 2.46 9.19
CA LEU A 182 8.58 3.55 8.40
C LEU A 182 7.04 3.63 8.53
N ASN A 183 6.43 2.78 9.36
CA ASN A 183 4.99 2.81 9.56
C ASN A 183 4.55 4.12 10.22
N LYS A 184 3.46 4.69 9.73
CA LYS A 184 2.88 5.90 10.33
C LYS A 184 1.96 5.51 11.48
N LYS A 185 1.82 6.41 12.45
CA LYS A 185 0.87 6.26 13.54
C LYS A 185 -0.53 5.89 13.03
N ASP A 186 -1.16 4.93 13.70
CA ASP A 186 -2.50 4.39 13.43
C ASP A 186 -2.67 3.73 12.04
N ASN A 187 -1.59 3.63 11.25
CA ASN A 187 -1.60 2.87 10.00
C ASN A 187 -1.37 1.39 10.30
N VAL A 188 -2.21 0.52 9.75
CA VAL A 188 -2.05 -0.93 9.86
C VAL A 188 -1.09 -1.38 8.76
N PRO A 189 0.07 -1.98 9.09
CA PRO A 189 0.99 -2.50 8.07
C PRO A 189 0.34 -3.60 7.21
N ASN A 190 0.90 -3.83 6.02
CA ASN A 190 0.48 -4.95 5.18
C ASN A 190 0.64 -6.27 5.98
N PRO A 191 -0.42 -7.08 6.15
CA PRO A 191 -0.38 -8.37 6.86
C PRO A 191 0.75 -9.30 6.41
N GLU A 192 1.12 -9.24 5.13
CA GLU A 192 2.18 -10.06 4.56
C GLU A 192 3.53 -9.82 5.25
N VAL A 193 3.80 -8.59 5.73
CA VAL A 193 5.03 -8.26 6.46
C VAL A 193 5.20 -9.15 7.68
N TYR A 194 4.14 -9.33 8.48
CA TYR A 194 4.19 -10.17 9.66
C TYR A 194 4.33 -11.65 9.30
N THR A 195 3.56 -12.14 8.33
CA THR A 195 3.61 -13.56 7.94
C THR A 195 4.95 -13.95 7.32
N SER A 196 5.59 -13.03 6.58
CA SER A 196 6.93 -13.21 6.04
C SER A 196 7.97 -13.24 7.14
N LEU A 197 7.91 -12.31 8.12
CA LEU A 197 8.80 -12.31 9.28
C LEU A 197 8.67 -13.59 10.11
N ILE A 198 7.44 -14.05 10.40
CA ILE A 198 7.20 -15.31 11.12
C ILE A 198 7.88 -16.47 10.39
N SER A 199 7.65 -16.58 9.09
CA SER A 199 8.17 -17.68 8.25
C SER A 199 9.70 -17.66 8.16
N LEU A 200 10.30 -16.47 8.01
CA LEU A 200 11.75 -16.29 7.96
C LEU A 200 12.39 -16.59 9.33
N PHE A 201 11.86 -16.06 10.43
CA PHE A 201 12.38 -16.38 11.75
C PHE A 201 12.24 -17.84 12.11
N TYR A 202 11.14 -18.48 11.70
CA TYR A 202 10.96 -19.91 11.86
C TYR A 202 12.02 -20.71 11.09
N LYS A 203 12.22 -20.39 9.81
CA LYS A 203 13.23 -21.01 8.93
C LYS A 203 14.65 -20.95 9.51
N HIS A 204 14.96 -19.91 10.27
CA HIS A 204 16.27 -19.67 10.88
C HIS A 204 16.36 -20.05 12.36
N ASP A 205 15.43 -20.86 12.87
CA ASP A 205 15.35 -21.31 14.27
C ASP A 205 15.30 -20.15 15.30
N LYS A 206 14.90 -18.95 14.87
CA LYS A 206 14.74 -17.76 15.71
C LYS A 206 13.34 -17.76 16.35
N PHE A 207 13.00 -18.83 17.06
CA PHE A 207 11.63 -19.08 17.58
C PHE A 207 11.08 -17.96 18.47
N LYS A 208 11.93 -17.22 19.19
CA LYS A 208 11.48 -16.05 19.96
C LYS A 208 10.88 -14.97 19.07
N HIS A 209 11.58 -14.62 17.98
CA HIS A 209 11.11 -13.62 17.02
C HIS A 209 9.88 -14.12 16.27
N ALA A 210 9.89 -15.39 15.85
CA ALA A 210 8.73 -16.01 15.22
C ALA A 210 7.49 -15.92 16.14
N TYR A 211 7.63 -16.24 17.43
CA TYR A 211 6.54 -16.15 18.41
C TYR A 211 6.02 -14.73 18.59
N ILE A 212 6.93 -13.76 18.79
CA ILE A 212 6.58 -12.35 18.96
C ILE A 212 5.76 -11.87 17.75
N PHE A 213 6.26 -12.11 16.54
CA PHE A 213 5.55 -11.68 15.33
C PHE A 213 4.26 -12.46 15.08
N SER A 214 4.15 -13.71 15.52
CA SER A 214 2.87 -14.45 15.50
C SER A 214 1.82 -13.79 16.39
N LYS A 215 2.20 -13.34 17.59
CA LYS A 215 1.30 -12.59 18.49
C LYS A 215 0.95 -11.22 17.93
N VAL A 216 1.92 -10.49 17.37
CA VAL A 216 1.70 -9.20 16.67
C VAL A 216 0.72 -9.36 15.50
N ALA A 217 0.87 -10.42 14.71
CA ALA A 217 -0.04 -10.76 13.62
C ALA A 217 -1.48 -10.99 14.12
N GLN A 218 -1.64 -11.78 15.19
CA GLN A 218 -2.94 -12.03 15.82
C GLN A 218 -3.59 -10.74 16.34
N MET A 219 -2.83 -9.88 17.02
CA MET A 219 -3.31 -8.57 17.50
C MET A 219 -3.68 -7.62 16.36
N SER A 220 -3.05 -7.78 15.19
CA SER A 220 -3.37 -7.04 13.96
C SER A 220 -4.61 -7.59 13.22
N GLY A 221 -5.29 -8.60 13.78
CA GLY A 221 -6.49 -9.20 13.21
C GLY A 221 -6.22 -10.31 12.18
N ILE A 222 -4.99 -10.81 12.08
CA ILE A 222 -4.68 -11.94 11.21
C ILE A 222 -5.11 -13.24 11.90
N GLU A 223 -6.09 -13.91 11.32
CA GLU A 223 -6.61 -15.18 11.81
C GLU A 223 -5.75 -16.37 11.37
N ASN A 224 -5.92 -17.52 12.04
CA ASN A 224 -5.31 -18.80 11.68
C ASN A 224 -3.77 -18.83 11.68
N ILE A 225 -3.11 -18.01 12.51
CA ILE A 225 -1.68 -18.12 12.80
C ILE A 225 -1.45 -19.29 13.75
N ASP A 226 -0.83 -20.36 13.26
CA ASP A 226 -0.42 -21.51 14.08
C ASP A 226 0.87 -21.18 14.86
N VAL A 227 0.78 -21.26 16.18
CA VAL A 227 1.89 -21.00 17.11
C VAL A 227 2.33 -22.26 17.85
N PHE A 228 1.64 -23.38 17.68
CA PHE A 228 1.83 -24.56 18.52
C PHE A 228 3.26 -25.10 18.45
N GLU A 229 3.79 -25.27 17.24
CA GLU A 229 5.15 -25.78 17.05
C GLU A 229 6.20 -24.81 17.63
N ILE A 230 6.00 -23.50 17.44
CA ILE A 230 6.88 -22.45 17.99
C ILE A 230 6.87 -22.50 19.53
N GLU A 231 5.69 -22.64 20.15
CA GLU A 231 5.54 -22.75 21.60
C GLU A 231 6.24 -23.98 22.16
N GLN A 232 6.09 -25.14 21.50
CA GLN A 232 6.77 -26.37 21.92
C GLN A 232 8.30 -26.22 21.89
N GLN A 233 8.85 -25.61 20.83
CA GLN A 233 10.28 -25.32 20.74
C GLN A 233 10.75 -24.38 21.85
N LEU A 234 9.98 -23.34 22.17
CA LEU A 234 10.33 -22.38 23.22
C LEU A 234 10.28 -23.00 24.62
N ILE A 235 9.21 -23.75 24.94
CA ILE A 235 9.04 -24.41 26.24
C ILE A 235 10.13 -25.45 26.46
N THR A 236 10.44 -26.27 25.44
CA THR A 236 11.51 -27.28 25.51
C THR A 236 12.87 -26.65 25.81
N ASN A 237 13.10 -25.44 25.28
CA ASN A 237 14.31 -24.64 25.53
C ASN A 237 14.24 -23.78 26.82
N GLY A 238 13.27 -24.06 27.70
CA GLY A 238 13.10 -23.40 29.00
C GLY A 238 12.75 -21.91 28.92
N LYS A 239 12.10 -21.46 27.84
CA LYS A 239 11.68 -20.06 27.68
C LYS A 239 10.29 -19.84 28.29
N SER A 240 10.11 -18.69 28.95
CA SER A 240 8.81 -18.25 29.47
C SER A 240 8.02 -17.54 28.38
N LEU A 241 6.84 -18.07 28.06
CA LEU A 241 5.93 -17.46 27.08
C LEU A 241 5.37 -16.12 27.58
N ASP A 242 5.02 -16.01 28.87
CA ASP A 242 4.52 -14.77 29.48
C ASP A 242 5.44 -13.56 29.23
N SER A 243 6.75 -13.76 29.31
CA SER A 243 7.73 -12.69 29.03
C SER A 243 7.74 -12.27 27.55
N LEU A 244 7.48 -13.21 26.65
CA LEU A 244 7.41 -12.96 25.21
C LEU A 244 6.07 -12.35 24.80
N ASP A 245 4.98 -12.69 25.48
CA ASP A 245 3.67 -12.05 25.30
C ASP A 245 3.73 -10.56 25.64
N VAL A 246 4.37 -10.20 26.76
CA VAL A 246 4.59 -8.78 27.12
C VAL A 246 5.41 -8.07 26.04
N LEU A 247 6.47 -8.70 25.53
CA LEU A 247 7.29 -8.11 24.48
C LEU A 247 6.52 -7.99 23.15
N ALA A 248 5.67 -8.96 22.83
CA ALA A 248 4.82 -8.90 21.65
C ALA A 248 3.81 -7.76 21.74
N GLU A 249 3.13 -7.59 22.87
CA GLU A 249 2.23 -6.46 23.12
C GLU A 249 2.98 -5.13 22.94
N GLN A 250 4.16 -4.98 23.57
CA GLN A 250 4.98 -3.78 23.41
C GLN A 250 5.38 -3.53 21.95
N THR A 251 5.77 -4.59 21.23
CA THR A 251 6.15 -4.51 19.82
C THR A 251 4.96 -4.04 18.97
N PHE A 252 3.78 -4.62 19.17
CA PHE A 252 2.55 -4.21 18.49
C PHE A 252 2.22 -2.74 18.76
N GLN A 253 2.24 -2.31 20.02
CA GLN A 253 1.95 -0.92 20.40
C GLN A 253 2.95 0.06 19.77
N GLN A 254 4.25 -0.28 19.72
CA GLN A 254 5.26 0.55 19.06
C GLN A 254 5.04 0.66 17.55
N ILE A 255 4.67 -0.43 16.88
CA ILE A 255 4.38 -0.43 15.44
C ILE A 255 3.18 0.47 15.15
N MET A 256 2.10 0.35 15.93
CA MET A 256 0.90 1.16 15.77
C MET A 256 1.11 2.63 16.14
N ALA A 257 2.03 2.92 17.08
CA ALA A 257 2.42 4.29 17.42
C ALA A 257 3.32 4.95 16.36
N GLY A 258 3.95 4.16 15.46
CA GLY A 258 4.99 4.64 14.55
C GLY A 258 6.34 4.87 15.22
N ASP A 259 6.56 4.27 16.39
CA ASP A 259 7.77 4.39 17.22
C ASP A 259 8.59 3.08 17.23
N PHE A 260 8.22 2.10 16.40
CA PHE A 260 8.92 0.83 16.31
C PHE A 260 10.36 1.02 15.81
N VAL A 261 11.29 0.43 16.54
CA VAL A 261 12.69 0.32 16.17
C VAL A 261 13.03 -1.15 16.15
N SER A 262 13.54 -1.62 15.01
CA SER A 262 13.92 -3.01 14.88
C SER A 262 15.05 -3.36 15.88
N PRO A 263 15.01 -4.55 16.48
CA PRO A 263 16.16 -5.07 17.21
C PRO A 263 17.28 -5.23 16.19
N ARG A 264 18.32 -4.38 16.28
CA ARG A 264 19.47 -4.47 15.40
C ARG A 264 20.17 -5.80 15.68
N GLU A 265 20.54 -6.50 14.60
CA GLU A 265 21.13 -7.84 14.54
C GLU A 265 20.11 -8.97 14.35
N PHE A 266 20.27 -9.64 13.21
CA PHE A 266 19.67 -10.92 12.87
C PHE A 266 20.39 -12.08 13.57
#